data_AF-A0A1D6IYD6-F1
#
_entry.id   AF-A0A1D6IYD6-F1
#
_cell.length_a   1.000
_cell.length_b   1.000
_cell.length_c   1.000
_cell.angle_alpha   90.00
_cell.angle_beta   90.00
_cell.angle_gamma   90.00
#
_symmetry.space_group_name_H-M   'P 1'
#
loop_
_entity.id
_entity.type
_entity.pdbx_description
1 polymer ?
#
loop_
_entity_poly.entity_id
_entity_poly.type
_entity_poly.pdbx_seq_one_letter_code
_entity_poly.pdbx_strand_id
1 'polypeptide(L)'
;MSAWAPAAYTLVLLLYLLAGAVVTAKTNNGVDPGPRQQEPSMPVDSSGDEALSALTWMATGSEASKAAEAVVDWHKHDSKRMLHAVYRVGDLDRTIKYYTECFGMKLLRKRDVPDEKYTNAFLGFGPENTNFAVELTYNYGVDKYDIGTGFGHFAIANDDVYKLAENIKSKGGKITREPGPVKGGSTVIAFAQDPDGYMFELIQRADTPEPLCQVMLRVGDLERSIKFYEKYTIAMLGYADEDKTTVLELTYNYGVTEYSKGNAYAQVAIGTNDVYKSAEAVDLATKELGGKILRQPGPLPGINTKIASFVDPDGWKVVLVDNTDFLKELH
;
A
#
# COMPACT_ATOMS: atom_id res chain seq x y z
N MET A 1 43.18 6.31 9.10
CA MET A 1 42.26 5.16 9.13
C MET A 1 40.85 5.69 8.96
N SER A 2 40.37 5.75 7.73
CA SER A 2 39.04 6.25 7.37
C SER A 2 38.42 5.24 6.41
N ALA A 3 37.55 4.39 6.93
CA ALA A 3 36.80 3.44 6.12
C ALA A 3 35.60 4.16 5.51
N TRP A 4 35.67 4.41 4.21
CA TRP A 4 34.53 4.80 3.38
C TRP A 4 33.69 3.54 3.11
N ALA A 5 32.41 3.56 3.46
CA ALA A 5 31.44 2.56 3.01
C ALA A 5 30.96 2.93 1.59
N PRO A 6 30.79 1.97 0.67
CA PRO A 6 30.36 2.26 -0.69
C PRO A 6 28.86 2.59 -0.73
N ALA A 7 28.53 3.60 -1.54
CA ALA A 7 27.17 4.07 -1.78
C ALA A 7 26.28 2.95 -2.36
N ALA A 8 25.15 2.69 -1.71
CA ALA A 8 24.09 1.85 -2.24
C ALA A 8 23.48 2.53 -3.48
N TYR A 9 23.44 1.80 -4.59
CA TYR A 9 22.81 2.24 -5.83
C TYR A 9 21.29 2.05 -5.69
N THR A 10 20.55 3.14 -5.50
CA THR A 10 19.08 3.15 -5.57
C THR A 10 18.67 3.45 -7.01
N LEU A 11 18.18 2.45 -7.73
CA LEU A 11 17.47 2.62 -8.99
C LEU A 11 15.97 2.65 -8.66
N VAL A 12 15.37 3.84 -8.70
CA VAL A 12 13.91 3.97 -8.62
C VAL A 12 13.37 3.57 -10.00
N LEU A 13 12.80 2.36 -10.11
CA LEU A 13 12.08 1.95 -11.30
C LEU A 13 10.68 2.56 -11.26
N LEU A 14 10.50 3.77 -11.82
CA LEU A 14 9.18 4.23 -12.25
C LEU A 14 8.81 3.49 -13.53
N LEU A 15 7.93 2.49 -13.43
CA LEU A 15 7.41 1.77 -14.58
C LEU A 15 6.29 2.57 -15.25
N TYR A 16 6.63 3.29 -16.31
CA TYR A 16 5.68 3.78 -17.29
C TYR A 16 5.04 2.59 -18.03
N LEU A 17 3.79 2.24 -17.73
CA LEU A 17 2.98 1.43 -18.62
C LEU A 17 2.26 2.35 -19.62
N LEU A 18 2.91 2.52 -20.77
CA LEU A 18 2.27 3.05 -21.98
C LEU A 18 1.04 2.18 -22.31
N ALA A 19 -0.08 2.86 -22.50
CA ALA A 19 -1.33 2.30 -22.97
C ALA A 19 -1.16 1.43 -24.23
N GLY A 20 -1.82 0.28 -24.23
CA GLY A 20 -2.31 -0.39 -25.44
C GLY A 20 -1.32 -1.34 -26.15
N ALA A 21 -1.33 -2.61 -25.75
CA ALA A 21 -1.17 -3.72 -26.69
C ALA A 21 -1.78 -5.00 -26.10
N VAL A 22 -3.00 -5.31 -26.54
CA VAL A 22 -3.56 -6.66 -26.45
C VAL A 22 -2.64 -7.58 -27.25
N VAL A 23 -1.86 -8.42 -26.59
CA VAL A 23 -1.16 -9.52 -27.27
C VAL A 23 -2.11 -10.70 -27.33
N THR A 24 -2.85 -10.79 -28.44
CA THR A 24 -3.45 -12.05 -28.89
C THR A 24 -2.33 -13.01 -29.27
N ALA A 25 -2.15 -14.10 -28.52
CA ALA A 25 -1.28 -15.19 -28.93
C ALA A 25 -1.90 -15.93 -30.12
N LYS A 26 -1.36 -15.73 -31.32
CA LYS A 26 -1.55 -16.64 -32.47
C LYS A 26 -0.64 -17.84 -32.27
N THR A 27 -1.22 -19.03 -32.12
CA THR A 27 -0.50 -20.30 -32.22
C THR A 27 -0.09 -20.53 -33.68
N ASN A 28 1.23 -20.49 -33.97
CA ASN A 28 1.76 -20.95 -35.24
C ASN A 28 1.77 -22.49 -35.24
N ASN A 29 0.88 -23.08 -36.06
CA ASN A 29 0.98 -24.47 -36.47
C ASN A 29 2.09 -24.60 -37.52
N GLY A 30 3.01 -25.55 -37.32
CA GLY A 30 3.87 -26.01 -38.41
C GLY A 30 5.17 -26.66 -37.97
N VAL A 31 5.11 -27.88 -37.42
CA VAL A 31 6.15 -28.91 -37.63
C VAL A 31 5.46 -30.29 -37.62
N ASP A 32 5.71 -31.06 -38.69
CA ASP A 32 5.25 -32.43 -38.95
C ASP A 32 5.94 -33.46 -38.02
N PRO A 33 5.28 -34.54 -37.54
CA PRO A 33 5.86 -35.44 -36.54
C PRO A 33 6.65 -36.60 -37.18
N GLY A 34 7.93 -36.74 -36.79
CA GLY A 34 8.74 -37.94 -37.05
C GLY A 34 8.25 -39.17 -36.27
N PRO A 35 8.73 -40.38 -36.60
CA PRO A 35 8.06 -41.63 -36.26
C PRO A 35 8.10 -41.94 -34.75
N ARG A 36 6.96 -42.42 -34.24
CA ARG A 36 6.74 -42.86 -32.86
C ARG A 36 7.74 -43.93 -32.45
N GLN A 37 8.53 -43.65 -31.42
CA GLN A 37 9.09 -44.72 -30.59
C GLN A 37 7.97 -45.24 -29.68
N GLN A 38 7.82 -46.57 -29.64
CA GLN A 38 6.90 -47.24 -28.72
C GLN A 38 7.38 -47.03 -27.29
N GLU A 39 6.57 -46.34 -26.48
CA GLU A 39 6.71 -46.39 -25.02
C GLU A 39 6.33 -47.79 -24.52
N PRO A 40 7.01 -48.32 -23.49
CA PRO A 40 6.64 -49.59 -22.89
C PRO A 40 5.30 -49.45 -22.18
N SER A 41 4.42 -50.42 -22.41
CA SER A 41 3.13 -50.56 -21.75
C SER A 41 3.32 -50.71 -20.24
N MET A 42 2.79 -49.77 -19.46
CA MET A 42 2.61 -49.95 -18.02
C MET A 42 1.48 -50.96 -17.77
N PRO A 43 1.62 -51.84 -16.75
CA PRO A 43 0.53 -52.70 -16.34
C PRO A 43 -0.59 -51.84 -15.73
N VAL A 44 -1.82 -52.08 -16.16
CA VAL A 44 -3.02 -51.50 -15.55
C VAL A 44 -3.20 -52.19 -14.20
N ASP A 45 -2.71 -51.56 -13.13
CA ASP A 45 -3.13 -51.88 -11.77
C ASP A 45 -4.36 -51.03 -11.43
N SER A 46 -5.47 -51.71 -11.18
CA SER A 46 -6.74 -51.12 -10.78
C SER A 46 -6.71 -50.77 -9.29
N SER A 47 -6.19 -49.60 -8.94
CA SER A 47 -6.44 -49.01 -7.62
C SER A 47 -7.30 -47.75 -7.79
N GLY A 48 -8.46 -47.74 -7.14
CA GLY A 48 -9.42 -46.63 -7.20
C GLY A 48 -8.90 -45.31 -6.61
N ASP A 49 -7.73 -45.33 -5.97
CA ASP A 49 -7.15 -44.19 -5.25
C ASP A 49 -6.46 -43.16 -6.18
N GLU A 50 -5.87 -43.58 -7.30
CA GLU A 50 -5.29 -42.63 -8.27
C GLU A 50 -6.37 -41.88 -9.07
N ALA A 51 -7.47 -42.55 -9.39
CA ALA A 51 -8.62 -41.90 -10.04
C ALA A 51 -9.30 -40.91 -9.08
N LEU A 52 -9.43 -41.25 -7.80
CA LEU A 52 -9.99 -40.36 -6.78
C LEU A 52 -9.11 -39.14 -6.55
N SER A 53 -7.77 -39.31 -6.53
CA SER A 53 -6.84 -38.19 -6.36
C SER A 53 -6.82 -37.27 -7.59
N ALA A 54 -6.89 -37.82 -8.81
CA ALA A 54 -7.01 -37.04 -10.03
C ALA A 54 -8.35 -36.30 -10.13
N LEU A 55 -9.47 -36.94 -9.76
CA LEU A 55 -10.78 -36.30 -9.68
C LEU A 55 -10.82 -35.20 -8.61
N THR A 56 -10.17 -35.43 -7.47
CA THR A 56 -10.05 -34.44 -6.40
C THR A 56 -9.18 -33.26 -6.84
N TRP A 57 -8.06 -33.49 -7.53
CA TRP A 57 -7.22 -32.45 -8.12
C TRP A 57 -7.94 -31.64 -9.21
N MET A 58 -8.70 -32.30 -10.08
CA MET A 58 -9.50 -31.63 -11.11
C MET A 58 -10.64 -30.81 -10.49
N ALA A 59 -11.29 -31.32 -9.43
CA ALA A 59 -12.33 -30.60 -8.72
C ALA A 59 -11.77 -29.38 -7.97
N THR A 60 -10.68 -29.53 -7.22
CA THR A 60 -10.04 -28.43 -6.50
C THR A 60 -9.44 -27.38 -7.43
N GLY A 61 -8.86 -27.80 -8.56
CA GLY A 61 -8.40 -26.89 -9.62
C GLY A 61 -9.54 -26.11 -10.28
N SER A 62 -10.70 -26.74 -10.49
CA SER A 62 -11.89 -26.07 -11.03
C SER A 62 -12.50 -25.06 -10.05
N GLU A 63 -12.56 -25.40 -8.75
CA GLU A 63 -13.07 -24.50 -7.72
C GLU A 63 -12.14 -23.31 -7.46
N ALA A 64 -10.83 -23.54 -7.40
CA ALA A 64 -9.84 -22.47 -7.28
C ALA A 64 -9.89 -21.50 -8.47
N SER A 65 -10.05 -22.02 -9.69
CA SER A 65 -10.23 -21.20 -10.91
C SER A 65 -11.49 -20.33 -10.83
N LYS A 66 -12.62 -20.90 -10.40
CA LYS A 66 -13.88 -20.15 -10.24
C LYS A 66 -13.79 -19.08 -9.16
N ALA A 67 -13.13 -19.37 -8.04
CA ALA A 67 -12.93 -18.42 -6.96
C ALA A 67 -12.04 -17.25 -7.40
N ALA A 68 -10.98 -17.52 -8.15
CA ALA A 68 -10.13 -16.48 -8.73
C ALA A 68 -10.89 -15.60 -9.75
N GLU A 69 -11.72 -16.20 -10.59
CA GLU A 69 -12.59 -15.45 -11.52
C GLU A 69 -13.59 -14.55 -10.79
N ALA A 70 -14.22 -15.04 -9.73
CA ALA A 70 -15.16 -14.27 -8.92
C ALA A 70 -14.49 -13.10 -8.19
N VAL A 71 -13.24 -13.26 -7.74
CA VAL A 71 -12.44 -12.18 -7.13
C VAL A 71 -12.10 -11.10 -8.14
N VAL A 72 -11.62 -11.48 -9.33
CA VAL A 72 -11.33 -10.54 -10.41
C VAL A 72 -12.59 -9.77 -10.81
N ASP A 73 -13.73 -10.47 -10.87
CA ASP A 73 -15.02 -9.84 -11.13
C ASP A 73 -15.43 -8.86 -10.01
N TRP A 74 -15.27 -9.25 -8.74
CA TRP A 74 -15.54 -8.36 -7.60
C TRP A 74 -14.76 -7.05 -7.70
N HIS A 75 -13.46 -7.12 -8.01
CA HIS A 75 -12.63 -5.91 -8.07
C HIS A 75 -13.07 -4.92 -9.16
N LYS A 76 -13.69 -5.39 -10.24
CA LYS A 76 -14.25 -4.52 -11.29
C LYS A 76 -15.53 -3.80 -10.85
N HIS A 77 -16.27 -4.38 -9.91
CA HIS A 77 -17.54 -3.86 -9.41
C HIS A 77 -17.40 -3.07 -8.10
N ASP A 78 -16.27 -3.19 -7.41
CA ASP A 78 -15.97 -2.43 -6.21
C ASP A 78 -15.45 -1.02 -6.53
N SER A 79 -15.64 -0.09 -5.59
CA SER A 79 -15.09 1.27 -5.66
C SER A 79 -14.18 1.49 -4.46
N LYS A 80 -12.96 0.96 -4.58
CA LYS A 80 -11.96 1.10 -3.52
C LYS A 80 -11.37 2.50 -3.49
N ARG A 81 -10.98 2.96 -2.30
CA ARG A 81 -10.35 4.28 -2.10
C ARG A 81 -9.33 4.24 -0.96
N MET A 82 -8.17 4.86 -1.15
CA MET A 82 -7.23 5.11 -0.04
C MET A 82 -7.88 6.11 0.93
N LEU A 83 -8.01 5.76 2.21
CA LEU A 83 -8.68 6.61 3.20
C LEU A 83 -7.68 7.42 4.00
N HIS A 84 -6.78 6.74 4.71
CA HIS A 84 -5.76 7.38 5.52
C HIS A 84 -4.60 6.44 5.87
N ALA A 85 -3.45 7.03 6.18
CA ALA A 85 -2.35 6.34 6.84
C ALA A 85 -2.43 6.59 8.36
N VAL A 86 -2.40 5.52 9.15
CA VAL A 86 -2.41 5.59 10.61
C VAL A 86 -0.99 5.40 11.14
N TYR A 87 -0.53 6.33 11.98
CA TYR A 87 0.77 6.24 12.62
C TYR A 87 0.82 7.05 13.91
N ARG A 88 1.82 6.75 14.74
CA ARG A 88 1.90 7.25 16.11
C ARG A 88 2.85 8.44 16.23
N VAL A 89 2.50 9.38 17.09
CA VAL A 89 3.27 10.61 17.33
C VAL A 89 3.51 10.80 18.82
N GLY A 90 4.69 11.30 19.20
CA GLY A 90 5.07 11.54 20.59
C GLY A 90 4.48 12.82 21.19
N ASP A 91 4.14 13.79 20.35
CA ASP A 91 3.50 15.05 20.75
C ASP A 91 2.49 15.48 19.67
N LEU A 92 1.20 15.30 19.98
CA LEU A 92 0.12 15.54 19.02
C LEU A 92 0.03 17.00 18.57
N ASP A 93 0.13 17.94 19.51
CA ASP A 93 -0.05 19.36 19.21
C ASP A 93 1.15 19.91 18.46
N ARG A 94 2.37 19.43 18.77
CA ARG A 94 3.58 19.74 17.99
C ARG A 94 3.45 19.26 16.54
N THR A 95 2.96 18.05 16.31
CA THR A 95 2.83 17.50 14.95
C THR A 95 1.69 18.17 14.18
N ILE A 96 0.53 18.44 14.82
CA ILE A 96 -0.54 19.25 14.21
C ILE A 96 -0.01 20.62 13.80
N LYS A 97 0.71 21.32 14.68
CA LYS A 97 1.30 22.62 14.37
C LYS A 97 2.27 22.54 13.20
N TYR A 98 3.16 21.55 13.20
CA TYR A 98 4.11 21.35 12.11
C TYR A 98 3.37 21.14 10.78
N TYR A 99 2.36 20.27 10.73
CA TYR A 99 1.70 19.93 9.48
C TYR A 99 0.85 21.09 8.95
N THR A 100 0.20 21.83 9.84
CA THR A 100 -0.58 23.01 9.45
C THR A 100 0.31 24.17 8.99
N GLU A 101 1.37 24.51 9.73
CA GLU A 101 2.22 25.66 9.40
C GLU A 101 3.26 25.37 8.30
N CYS A 102 3.93 24.21 8.35
CA CYS A 102 5.01 23.86 7.44
C CYS A 102 4.46 23.28 6.13
N PHE A 103 3.47 22.37 6.20
CA PHE A 103 2.95 21.64 5.05
C PHE A 103 1.63 22.21 4.49
N GLY A 104 0.98 23.13 5.20
CA GLY A 104 -0.30 23.71 4.77
C GLY A 104 -1.49 22.75 4.87
N MET A 105 -1.37 21.67 5.66
CA MET A 105 -2.49 20.77 5.92
C MET A 105 -3.55 21.44 6.80
N LYS A 106 -4.76 20.90 6.77
CA LYS A 106 -5.87 21.29 7.64
C LYS A 106 -6.05 20.21 8.70
N LEU A 107 -6.27 20.63 9.95
CA LEU A 107 -6.83 19.74 10.97
C LEU A 107 -8.30 19.51 10.63
N LEU A 108 -8.66 18.28 10.30
CA LEU A 108 -10.00 17.90 9.83
C LEU A 108 -10.88 17.51 11.01
N ARG A 109 -10.38 16.62 11.88
CA ARG A 109 -11.04 16.20 13.11
C ARG A 109 -10.01 15.86 14.18
N LYS A 110 -10.40 15.95 15.45
CA LYS A 110 -9.62 15.50 16.61
C LYS A 110 -10.56 14.76 17.54
N ARG A 111 -10.22 13.54 17.95
CA ARG A 111 -11.03 12.69 18.82
C ARG A 111 -10.20 12.20 19.98
N ASP A 112 -10.60 12.55 21.19
CA ASP A 112 -9.99 12.03 22.40
C ASP A 112 -10.74 10.79 22.88
N VAL A 113 -10.00 9.75 23.28
CA VAL A 113 -10.56 8.47 23.77
C VAL A 113 -9.90 8.12 25.11
N PRO A 114 -10.31 8.80 26.22
CA PRO A 114 -9.67 8.63 27.52
C PRO A 114 -9.73 7.20 28.07
N ASP A 115 -10.83 6.48 27.80
CA ASP A 115 -11.03 5.11 28.25
C ASP A 115 -9.98 4.14 27.69
N GLU A 116 -9.47 4.42 26.49
CA GLU A 116 -8.41 3.66 25.82
C GLU A 116 -7.04 4.38 25.84
N LYS A 117 -6.95 5.55 26.51
CA LYS A 117 -5.74 6.36 26.71
C LYS A 117 -5.03 6.79 25.43
N TYR A 118 -5.78 7.22 24.43
CA TYR A 118 -5.21 7.84 23.23
C TYR A 118 -6.06 8.99 22.68
N THR A 119 -5.43 9.86 21.90
CA THR A 119 -6.10 10.90 21.11
C THR A 119 -5.73 10.72 19.64
N ASN A 120 -6.72 10.76 18.75
CA ASN A 120 -6.50 10.81 17.31
C ASN A 120 -6.67 12.22 16.75
N ALA A 121 -5.87 12.57 15.73
CA ALA A 121 -6.07 13.75 14.91
C ALA A 121 -5.98 13.39 13.43
N PHE A 122 -6.92 13.89 12.64
CA PHE A 122 -7.00 13.65 11.20
C PHE A 122 -6.59 14.92 10.48
N LEU A 123 -5.59 14.84 9.60
CA LEU A 123 -5.10 15.99 8.83
C LEU A 123 -4.98 15.66 7.35
N GLY A 124 -5.19 16.66 6.49
CA GLY A 124 -5.09 16.50 5.04
C GLY A 124 -5.34 17.81 4.31
N PHE A 125 -5.48 17.74 2.98
CA PHE A 125 -5.67 18.93 2.14
C PHE A 125 -7.14 19.20 1.78
N GLY A 126 -8.01 18.22 2.00
CA GLY A 126 -9.45 18.28 1.79
C GLY A 126 -10.23 17.40 2.77
N PRO A 127 -11.57 17.36 2.67
CA PRO A 127 -12.39 16.56 3.56
C PRO A 127 -12.21 15.05 3.32
N GLU A 128 -12.27 14.25 4.39
CA GLU A 128 -11.94 12.81 4.39
C GLU A 128 -12.87 11.95 3.52
N ASN A 129 -14.06 12.45 3.18
CA ASN A 129 -14.98 11.74 2.29
C ASN A 129 -14.49 11.71 0.83
N THR A 130 -13.63 12.66 0.43
CA THR A 130 -13.07 12.74 -0.93
C THR A 130 -11.55 12.63 -0.98
N ASN A 131 -10.86 12.93 0.12
CA ASN A 131 -9.40 12.99 0.16
C ASN A 131 -8.78 11.93 1.07
N PHE A 132 -7.51 11.66 0.83
CA PHE A 132 -6.65 10.90 1.71
C PHE A 132 -6.19 11.79 2.89
N ALA A 133 -6.06 11.17 4.07
CA ALA A 133 -5.63 11.86 5.28
C ALA A 133 -4.51 11.12 6.01
N VAL A 134 -3.87 11.82 6.95
CA VAL A 134 -3.08 11.18 8.00
C VAL A 134 -3.95 11.08 9.25
N GLU A 135 -3.99 9.90 9.86
CA GLU A 135 -4.55 9.68 11.19
C GLU A 135 -3.40 9.54 12.18
N LEU A 136 -3.19 10.60 12.95
CA LEU A 136 -2.18 10.63 14.02
C LEU A 136 -2.76 10.01 15.27
N THR A 137 -2.05 9.06 15.88
CA THR A 137 -2.41 8.49 17.18
C THR A 137 -1.38 8.88 18.24
N TYR A 138 -1.81 9.67 19.22
CA TYR A 138 -1.05 9.96 20.42
C TYR A 138 -1.50 9.03 21.55
N ASN A 139 -0.60 8.19 22.06
CA ASN A 139 -0.89 7.37 23.25
C ASN A 139 -0.40 8.11 24.49
N TYR A 140 -1.23 8.19 25.53
CA TYR A 140 -0.94 9.04 26.69
C TYR A 140 0.39 8.65 27.35
N GLY A 141 1.28 9.64 27.50
CA GLY A 141 2.57 9.46 28.14
C GLY A 141 3.62 8.70 27.32
N VAL A 142 3.34 8.39 26.05
CA VAL A 142 4.34 7.81 25.13
C VAL A 142 4.84 8.91 24.19
N ASP A 143 6.11 9.25 24.32
CA ASP A 143 6.70 10.45 23.69
C ASP A 143 7.63 10.14 22.51
N LYS A 144 7.83 8.86 22.18
CA LYS A 144 8.69 8.41 21.08
C LYS A 144 8.30 7.03 20.58
N TYR A 145 8.57 6.81 19.30
CA TYR A 145 8.37 5.54 18.63
C TYR A 145 9.61 5.17 17.79
N ASP A 146 9.76 3.88 17.51
CA ASP A 146 10.73 3.38 16.54
C ASP A 146 10.08 3.35 15.16
N ILE A 147 10.58 4.17 14.23
CA ILE A 147 10.11 4.19 12.84
C ILE A 147 10.42 2.86 12.13
N GLY A 148 11.50 2.19 12.54
CA GLY A 148 12.05 1.05 11.83
C GLY A 148 12.72 1.43 10.51
N THR A 149 13.17 0.42 9.78
CA THR A 149 13.91 0.58 8.51
C THR A 149 13.03 0.34 7.28
N GLY A 150 11.81 -0.15 7.47
CA GLY A 150 10.91 -0.49 6.38
C GLY A 150 10.07 0.69 5.90
N PHE A 151 9.69 1.59 6.80
CA PHE A 151 8.91 2.76 6.42
C PHE A 151 9.78 3.70 5.57
N GLY A 152 9.24 4.12 4.43
CA GLY A 152 9.92 5.01 3.49
C GLY A 152 9.63 6.46 3.83
N HIS A 153 8.49 6.94 3.34
CA HIS A 153 8.05 8.32 3.48
C HIS A 153 6.55 8.45 3.16
N PHE A 154 5.97 9.60 3.50
CA PHE A 154 4.77 10.12 2.85
C PHE A 154 5.16 11.14 1.79
N ALA A 155 4.33 11.39 0.77
CA ALA A 155 4.63 12.43 -0.21
C ALA A 155 3.55 13.51 -0.30
N ILE A 156 4.00 14.74 -0.49
CA ILE A 156 3.18 15.92 -0.71
C ILE A 156 3.52 16.49 -2.08
N ALA A 157 2.59 16.39 -3.01
CA ALA A 157 2.65 17.07 -4.29
C ALA A 157 2.34 18.56 -4.12
N ASN A 158 3.15 19.43 -4.73
CA ASN A 158 2.97 20.88 -4.71
C ASN A 158 3.45 21.51 -6.02
N ASP A 159 2.86 22.61 -6.44
CA ASP A 159 3.19 23.29 -7.70
C ASP A 159 4.56 24.00 -7.67
N ASP A 160 5.02 24.40 -6.48
CA ASP A 160 6.30 25.08 -6.25
C ASP A 160 7.02 24.54 -5.00
N VAL A 161 7.77 23.44 -5.19
CA VAL A 161 8.49 22.78 -4.10
C VAL A 161 9.60 23.66 -3.50
N TYR A 162 10.18 24.58 -4.28
CA TYR A 162 11.16 25.54 -3.76
C TYR A 162 10.51 26.45 -2.72
N LYS A 163 9.35 27.02 -3.05
CA LYS A 163 8.58 27.86 -2.12
C LYS A 163 8.09 27.09 -0.91
N LEU A 164 7.61 25.85 -1.08
CA LEU A 164 7.20 25.00 0.03
C LEU A 164 8.36 24.70 0.98
N ALA A 165 9.53 24.34 0.45
CA ALA A 165 10.72 24.07 1.26
C ALA A 165 11.19 25.31 2.05
N GLU A 166 11.18 26.49 1.44
CA GLU A 166 11.49 27.75 2.14
C GLU A 166 10.43 28.08 3.21
N ASN A 167 9.14 27.82 2.94
CA ASN A 167 8.10 27.93 3.98
C ASN A 167 8.42 27.02 5.16
N ILE A 168 8.69 25.73 4.92
CA ILE A 168 9.04 24.75 5.96
C ILE A 168 10.21 25.26 6.80
N LYS A 169 11.32 25.72 6.17
CA LYS A 169 12.47 26.28 6.89
C LYS A 169 12.10 27.52 7.71
N SER A 170 11.31 28.44 7.15
CA SER A 170 10.89 29.67 7.83
C SER A 170 10.04 29.42 9.09
N LYS A 171 9.33 28.30 9.14
CA LYS A 171 8.56 27.83 10.30
C LYS A 171 9.39 26.99 11.28
N GLY A 172 10.69 26.86 11.05
CA GLY A 172 11.59 26.05 11.87
C GLY A 172 11.53 24.56 11.59
N GLY A 173 10.92 24.15 10.46
CA GLY A 173 10.90 22.77 9.99
C GLY A 173 12.24 22.34 9.38
N LYS A 174 12.42 21.02 9.27
CA LYS A 174 13.69 20.41 8.84
C LYS A 174 13.60 19.93 7.40
N ILE A 175 14.34 20.59 6.50
CA ILE A 175 14.63 20.07 5.16
C ILE A 175 15.91 19.23 5.23
N THR A 176 15.81 17.95 4.89
CA THR A 176 16.93 16.98 4.89
C THR A 176 17.54 16.78 3.52
N ARG A 177 16.81 17.14 2.47
CA ARG A 177 17.30 17.22 1.10
C ARG A 177 16.70 18.44 0.44
N GLU A 178 17.56 19.33 -0.04
CA GLU A 178 17.15 20.55 -0.72
C GLU A 178 16.41 20.28 -2.04
N PRO A 179 15.47 21.16 -2.44
CA PRO A 179 14.77 21.06 -3.71
C PRO A 179 15.71 21.00 -4.91
N GLY A 180 15.49 19.99 -5.75
CA GLY A 180 16.15 19.86 -7.03
C GLY A 180 15.73 18.59 -7.77
N PRO A 181 16.16 18.41 -9.02
CA PRO A 181 15.81 17.22 -9.79
C PRO A 181 16.21 15.93 -9.07
N VAL A 182 15.35 14.91 -9.16
CA VAL A 182 15.70 13.54 -8.76
C VAL A 182 16.95 13.07 -9.53
N LYS A 183 17.81 12.30 -8.88
CA LYS A 183 19.00 11.75 -9.55
C LYS A 183 18.55 10.88 -10.73
N GLY A 184 19.01 11.22 -11.93
CA GLY A 184 18.66 10.49 -13.16
C GLY A 184 17.30 10.86 -13.76
N GLY A 185 16.60 11.86 -13.24
CA GLY A 185 15.33 12.36 -13.80
C GLY A 185 15.22 13.88 -13.78
N SER A 186 14.06 14.39 -14.17
CA SER A 186 13.77 15.84 -14.25
C SER A 186 12.81 16.33 -13.16
N THR A 187 12.08 15.44 -12.50
CA THR A 187 11.13 15.80 -11.44
C THR A 187 11.85 16.48 -10.28
N VAL A 188 11.44 17.70 -9.94
CA VAL A 188 11.96 18.42 -8.78
C VAL A 188 11.35 17.81 -7.51
N ILE A 189 12.22 17.43 -6.59
CA ILE A 189 11.84 16.87 -5.30
C ILE A 189 12.69 17.43 -4.16
N ALA A 190 12.15 17.44 -2.96
CA ALA A 190 12.85 17.74 -1.71
C ALA A 190 12.43 16.72 -0.63
N PHE A 191 13.16 16.66 0.49
CA PHE A 191 12.70 15.91 1.65
C PHE A 191 12.65 16.79 2.89
N ALA A 192 11.53 16.72 3.59
CA ALA A 192 11.37 17.22 4.93
C ALA A 192 11.37 16.05 5.93
N GLN A 193 11.78 16.32 7.15
CA GLN A 193 11.63 15.40 8.28
C GLN A 193 10.75 16.08 9.34
N ASP A 194 9.76 15.35 9.82
CA ASP A 194 8.81 15.84 10.82
C ASP A 194 9.34 15.72 12.28
N PRO A 195 8.56 16.15 13.30
CA PRO A 195 8.99 16.10 14.70
C PRO A 195 9.39 14.72 15.23
N ASP A 196 8.73 13.65 14.76
CA ASP A 196 8.95 12.27 15.21
C ASP A 196 9.99 11.53 14.36
N GLY A 197 10.37 12.11 13.22
CA GLY A 197 11.41 11.60 12.33
C GLY A 197 10.87 11.02 11.02
N TYR A 198 9.55 11.05 10.79
CA TYR A 198 8.95 10.61 9.54
C TYR A 198 9.42 11.50 8.40
N MET A 199 9.73 10.84 7.28
CA MET A 199 10.17 11.51 6.07
C MET A 199 8.95 11.91 5.23
N PHE A 200 8.98 13.13 4.71
CA PHE A 200 8.03 13.64 3.74
C PHE A 200 8.76 14.04 2.47
N GLU A 201 8.48 13.34 1.37
CA GLU A 201 8.92 13.77 0.05
C GLU A 201 8.02 14.93 -0.42
N LEU A 202 8.62 15.98 -0.95
CA LEU A 202 7.91 17.08 -1.59
C LEU A 202 8.11 16.94 -3.09
N ILE A 203 7.04 16.77 -3.86
CA ILE A 203 7.10 16.46 -5.29
C ILE A 203 6.53 17.61 -6.09
N GLN A 204 7.31 18.16 -7.02
CA GLN A 204 6.81 19.25 -7.84
C GLN A 204 5.86 18.72 -8.92
N ARG A 205 4.60 19.09 -8.81
CA ARG A 205 3.51 18.67 -9.70
C ARG A 205 2.54 19.84 -9.87
N ALA A 206 2.20 20.14 -11.12
CA ALA A 206 1.46 21.36 -11.47
C ALA A 206 0.06 21.44 -10.83
N ASP A 207 -0.82 20.49 -11.15
CA ASP A 207 -2.18 20.44 -10.61
C ASP A 207 -2.46 19.02 -10.13
N THR A 208 -2.99 18.87 -8.92
CA THR A 208 -3.39 17.58 -8.36
C THR A 208 -4.63 17.75 -7.49
N PRO A 209 -5.66 16.90 -7.67
CA PRO A 209 -6.79 16.84 -6.75
C PRO A 209 -6.43 16.24 -5.38
N GLU A 210 -5.28 15.55 -5.28
CA GLU A 210 -4.82 14.88 -4.06
C GLU A 210 -3.35 15.20 -3.80
N PRO A 211 -3.05 16.27 -3.02
CA PRO A 211 -1.68 16.61 -2.69
C PRO A 211 -0.99 15.57 -1.81
N LEU A 212 -1.71 14.85 -0.93
CA LEU A 212 -1.10 13.79 -0.12
C LEU A 212 -1.04 12.50 -0.93
N CYS A 213 -0.03 12.41 -1.79
CA CYS A 213 -0.07 11.57 -2.98
C CYS A 213 0.65 10.23 -2.86
N GLN A 214 1.44 9.96 -1.81
CA GLN A 214 2.12 8.67 -1.66
C GLN A 214 2.22 8.21 -0.22
N VAL A 215 2.18 6.89 -0.05
CA VAL A 215 2.75 6.16 1.09
C VAL A 215 3.83 5.25 0.50
N MET A 216 5.09 5.42 0.91
CA MET A 216 6.19 4.59 0.42
C MET A 216 6.63 3.59 1.48
N LEU A 217 6.62 2.31 1.11
CA LEU A 217 7.04 1.19 1.95
C LEU A 217 8.14 0.38 1.27
N ARG A 218 9.14 -0.05 2.03
CA ARG A 218 10.17 -0.96 1.53
C ARG A 218 9.68 -2.41 1.60
N VAL A 219 10.03 -3.18 0.58
CA VAL A 219 9.68 -4.60 0.43
C VAL A 219 10.92 -5.42 0.04
N GLY A 220 10.95 -6.68 0.47
CA GLY A 220 12.03 -7.61 0.20
C GLY A 220 11.95 -8.32 -1.14
N ASP A 221 10.77 -8.33 -1.76
CA ASP A 221 10.52 -8.89 -3.10
C ASP A 221 9.46 -8.03 -3.81
N LEU A 222 9.88 -7.26 -4.80
CA LEU A 222 9.02 -6.32 -5.50
C LEU A 222 7.95 -7.03 -6.34
N GLU A 223 8.32 -8.12 -7.02
CA GLU A 223 7.44 -8.85 -7.94
C GLU A 223 6.34 -9.59 -7.18
N ARG A 224 6.69 -10.21 -6.04
CA ARG A 224 5.71 -10.81 -5.12
C ARG A 224 4.76 -9.76 -4.56
N SER A 225 5.29 -8.59 -4.18
CA SER A 225 4.49 -7.51 -3.62
C SER A 225 3.52 -6.93 -4.65
N ILE A 226 3.98 -6.65 -5.88
CA ILE A 226 3.13 -6.19 -6.98
C ILE A 226 2.00 -7.20 -7.22
N LYS A 227 2.32 -8.49 -7.38
CA LYS A 227 1.29 -9.53 -7.55
C LYS A 227 0.30 -9.58 -6.41
N PHE A 228 0.75 -9.40 -5.16
CA PHE A 228 -0.13 -9.42 -3.99
C PHE A 228 -1.14 -8.29 -4.07
N TYR A 229 -0.67 -7.09 -4.35
CA TYR A 229 -1.50 -5.90 -4.39
C TYR A 229 -2.36 -5.81 -5.68
N GLU A 230 -1.94 -6.42 -6.79
CA GLU A 230 -2.74 -6.63 -8.02
C GLU A 230 -3.83 -7.70 -7.87
N LYS A 231 -3.56 -8.78 -7.11
CA LYS A 231 -4.55 -9.86 -6.91
C LYS A 231 -5.68 -9.47 -5.98
N TYR A 232 -5.41 -8.58 -5.02
CA TYR A 232 -6.38 -8.05 -4.08
C TYR A 232 -7.01 -6.71 -4.55
N THR A 233 -6.37 -6.01 -5.47
CA THR A 233 -6.91 -4.77 -6.06
C THR A 233 -6.51 -4.69 -7.53
N ILE A 234 -7.37 -4.20 -8.40
CA ILE A 234 -6.99 -3.98 -9.83
C ILE A 234 -5.89 -2.90 -9.97
N ALA A 235 -5.57 -2.12 -8.93
CA ALA A 235 -4.84 -0.87 -9.10
C ALA A 235 -4.11 -0.40 -7.82
N MET A 236 -3.19 -1.19 -7.30
CA MET A 236 -2.17 -0.65 -6.38
C MET A 236 -0.96 -0.14 -7.18
N LEU A 237 -1.26 0.78 -8.09
CA LEU A 237 -0.43 1.88 -8.57
C LEU A 237 -1.26 3.20 -8.58
N GLY A 238 -2.45 3.19 -7.96
CA GLY A 238 -3.41 4.31 -7.94
C GLY A 238 -4.77 3.90 -8.49
N TYR A 239 -5.87 4.27 -7.82
CA TYR A 239 -7.25 4.03 -8.32
C TYR A 239 -7.68 5.00 -9.43
N ALA A 240 -6.80 5.93 -9.76
CA ALA A 240 -6.85 6.87 -10.88
C ALA A 240 -5.41 7.05 -11.39
N ASP A 241 -5.21 7.87 -12.43
CA ASP A 241 -3.87 8.24 -12.91
C ASP A 241 -2.98 8.68 -11.72
N GLU A 242 -1.70 8.30 -11.73
CA GLU A 242 -0.75 8.52 -10.60
C GLU A 242 -0.65 9.99 -10.14
N ASP A 243 -0.98 10.91 -11.04
CA ASP A 243 -0.99 12.34 -10.77
C ASP A 243 -2.25 12.82 -10.02
N LYS A 244 -3.30 11.98 -9.93
CA LYS A 244 -4.65 12.30 -9.41
C LYS A 244 -5.07 11.57 -8.15
N THR A 245 -4.23 10.70 -7.58
CA THR A 245 -4.60 9.88 -6.42
C THR A 245 -3.41 9.72 -5.46
N THR A 246 -3.71 9.26 -4.25
CA THR A 246 -2.71 8.64 -3.38
C THR A 246 -2.34 7.26 -3.94
N VAL A 247 -1.05 6.98 -4.06
CA VAL A 247 -0.50 5.68 -4.48
C VAL A 247 0.28 5.02 -3.34
N LEU A 248 0.36 3.69 -3.38
CA LEU A 248 1.30 2.93 -2.55
C LEU A 248 2.57 2.73 -3.37
N GLU A 249 3.65 3.41 -3.01
CA GLU A 249 4.95 3.21 -3.62
C GLU A 249 5.69 2.08 -2.90
N LEU A 250 6.17 1.10 -3.66
CA LEU A 250 6.95 -0.03 -3.13
C LEU A 250 8.39 0.08 -3.59
N THR A 251 9.32 0.20 -2.64
CA THR A 251 10.75 0.29 -2.93
C THR A 251 11.47 -1.01 -2.57
N TYR A 252 12.17 -1.58 -3.54
CA TYR A 252 13.09 -2.69 -3.33
C TYR A 252 14.54 -2.20 -3.40
N ASN A 253 15.38 -2.62 -2.44
CA ASN A 253 16.83 -2.41 -2.51
C ASN A 253 17.52 -3.74 -2.81
N TYR A 254 18.50 -3.69 -3.72
CA TYR A 254 19.11 -4.89 -4.28
C TYR A 254 19.77 -5.73 -3.17
N GLY A 255 19.34 -6.98 -3.06
CA GLY A 255 19.84 -7.93 -2.06
C GLY A 255 19.35 -7.69 -0.63
N VAL A 256 18.45 -6.73 -0.39
CA VAL A 256 17.86 -6.48 0.93
C VAL A 256 16.45 -7.06 0.96
N THR A 257 16.26 -8.12 1.75
CA THR A 257 14.99 -8.87 1.79
C THR A 257 14.17 -8.64 3.05
N GLU A 258 14.74 -7.97 4.06
CA GLU A 258 14.09 -7.77 5.35
C GLU A 258 14.30 -6.34 5.86
N TYR A 259 13.25 -5.82 6.49
CA TYR A 259 13.24 -4.51 7.13
C TYR A 259 12.48 -4.57 8.44
N SER A 260 12.93 -3.85 9.46
CA SER A 260 12.13 -3.69 10.67
C SER A 260 10.92 -2.82 10.36
N LYS A 261 9.74 -3.26 10.81
CA LYS A 261 8.50 -2.48 10.67
C LYS A 261 8.43 -1.29 11.63
N GLY A 262 9.26 -1.30 12.67
CA GLY A 262 9.17 -0.38 13.78
C GLY A 262 7.87 -0.60 14.58
N ASN A 263 7.54 0.38 15.41
CA ASN A 263 6.26 0.47 16.11
C ASN A 263 5.59 1.84 15.92
N ALA A 264 6.13 2.70 15.05
CA ALA A 264 5.60 4.03 14.78
C ALA A 264 4.48 3.99 13.74
N TYR A 265 4.76 3.53 12.50
CA TYR A 265 3.74 3.31 11.48
C TYR A 265 2.82 2.16 11.89
N ALA A 266 1.50 2.33 11.74
CA ALA A 266 0.53 1.32 12.13
C ALA A 266 -0.05 0.58 10.93
N GLN A 267 -0.71 1.29 10.01
CA GLN A 267 -1.40 0.69 8.86
C GLN A 267 -1.82 1.74 7.83
N VAL A 268 -2.25 1.29 6.66
CA VAL A 268 -3.07 2.08 5.72
C VAL A 268 -4.50 1.56 5.70
N ALA A 269 -5.47 2.46 5.66
CA ALA A 269 -6.89 2.12 5.55
C ALA A 269 -7.39 2.31 4.11
N ILE A 270 -8.17 1.34 3.64
CA ILE A 270 -8.74 1.31 2.30
C ILE A 270 -10.24 1.07 2.40
N GLY A 271 -11.01 1.98 1.80
CA GLY A 271 -12.44 1.88 1.64
C GLY A 271 -12.82 0.82 0.62
N THR A 272 -13.89 0.09 0.87
CA THR A 272 -14.48 -0.89 -0.05
C THR A 272 -16.00 -0.92 0.14
N ASN A 273 -16.75 -1.25 -0.91
CA ASN A 273 -18.20 -1.40 -0.81
C ASN A 273 -18.62 -2.67 -0.05
N ASP A 274 -17.74 -3.66 0.08
CA ASP A 274 -18.01 -4.90 0.81
C ASP A 274 -16.70 -5.47 1.40
N VAL A 275 -16.56 -5.37 2.72
CA VAL A 275 -15.36 -5.88 3.42
C VAL A 275 -15.27 -7.40 3.41
N TYR A 276 -16.38 -8.13 3.22
CA TYR A 276 -16.39 -9.59 3.20
C TYR A 276 -15.80 -10.10 1.89
N LYS A 277 -16.32 -9.63 0.75
CA LYS A 277 -15.79 -9.98 -0.57
C LYS A 277 -14.34 -9.52 -0.76
N SER A 278 -14.02 -8.32 -0.26
CA SER A 278 -12.64 -7.83 -0.29
C SER A 278 -11.71 -8.68 0.59
N ALA A 279 -12.16 -9.17 1.75
CA ALA A 279 -11.37 -10.07 2.58
C ALA A 279 -11.21 -11.48 1.97
N GLU A 280 -12.20 -12.00 1.25
CA GLU A 280 -12.06 -13.26 0.49
C GLU A 280 -10.98 -13.17 -0.59
N ALA A 281 -10.90 -12.03 -1.28
CA ALA A 281 -9.83 -11.75 -2.24
C ALA A 281 -8.45 -11.73 -1.57
N VAL A 282 -8.33 -11.10 -0.39
CA VAL A 282 -7.10 -11.13 0.40
C VAL A 282 -6.75 -12.55 0.82
N ASP A 283 -7.71 -13.34 1.30
CA ASP A 283 -7.47 -14.72 1.73
C ASP A 283 -6.87 -15.57 0.59
N LEU A 284 -7.42 -15.44 -0.62
CA LEU A 284 -6.87 -16.09 -1.82
C LEU A 284 -5.45 -15.60 -2.15
N ALA A 285 -5.20 -14.29 -2.11
CA ALA A 285 -3.87 -13.74 -2.35
C ALA A 285 -2.85 -14.23 -1.30
N THR A 286 -3.24 -14.26 -0.02
CA THR A 286 -2.35 -14.67 1.08
C THR A 286 -1.98 -16.15 1.04
N LYS A 287 -2.88 -17.02 0.57
CA LYS A 287 -2.61 -18.45 0.37
C LYS A 287 -1.52 -18.71 -0.68
N GLU A 288 -1.41 -17.84 -1.68
CA GLU A 288 -0.45 -18.00 -2.77
C GLU A 288 0.85 -17.21 -2.56
N LEU A 289 0.75 -15.97 -2.07
CA LEU A 289 1.84 -15.01 -2.08
C LEU A 289 2.37 -14.67 -0.68
N GLY A 290 1.76 -15.21 0.37
CA GLY A 290 2.07 -14.88 1.75
C GLY A 290 1.31 -13.66 2.28
N GLY A 291 1.56 -13.33 3.55
CA GLY A 291 0.72 -12.42 4.31
C GLY A 291 -0.32 -13.17 5.15
N LYS A 292 -1.19 -12.44 5.85
CA LYS A 292 -2.15 -13.06 6.78
C LYS A 292 -3.32 -12.15 7.13
N ILE A 293 -4.54 -12.68 7.11
CA ILE A 293 -5.70 -12.04 7.74
C ILE A 293 -5.48 -11.97 9.27
N LEU A 294 -5.52 -10.75 9.82
CA LEU A 294 -5.43 -10.48 11.25
C LEU A 294 -6.81 -10.40 11.91
N ARG A 295 -7.76 -9.73 11.25
CA ARG A 295 -9.14 -9.60 11.71
C ARG A 295 -10.07 -9.98 10.55
N GLN A 296 -10.90 -10.99 10.80
CA GLN A 296 -11.96 -11.41 9.88
C GLN A 296 -12.97 -10.28 9.65
N PRO A 297 -13.60 -10.20 8.46
CA PRO A 297 -14.56 -9.15 8.14
C PRO A 297 -15.75 -9.17 9.09
N GLY A 298 -16.07 -7.99 9.66
CA GLY A 298 -17.24 -7.85 10.52
C GLY A 298 -17.30 -6.52 11.26
N PRO A 299 -18.46 -6.21 11.86
CA PRO A 299 -18.68 -4.97 12.59
C PRO A 299 -17.78 -4.88 13.82
N LEU A 300 -17.24 -3.69 14.08
CA LEU A 300 -16.62 -3.36 15.35
C LEU A 300 -17.67 -3.31 16.46
N PRO A 301 -17.40 -3.89 17.65
CA PRO A 301 -18.28 -3.74 18.80
C PRO A 301 -18.54 -2.27 19.13
N GLY A 302 -19.79 -1.92 19.44
CA GLY A 302 -20.19 -0.56 19.81
C GLY A 302 -20.55 0.33 18.61
N ILE A 303 -19.63 0.53 17.67
CA ILE A 303 -19.81 1.46 16.54
C ILE A 303 -20.38 0.82 15.27
N ASN A 304 -20.40 -0.52 15.19
CA ASN A 304 -20.89 -1.30 14.05
C ASN A 304 -20.21 -1.04 12.70
N THR A 305 -19.15 -0.23 12.64
CA THR A 305 -18.31 -0.05 11.45
C THR A 305 -17.71 -1.38 11.02
N LYS A 306 -18.04 -1.83 9.81
CA LYS A 306 -17.53 -3.09 9.27
C LYS A 306 -16.10 -2.91 8.80
N ILE A 307 -15.21 -3.75 9.33
CA ILE A 307 -13.79 -3.76 8.94
C ILE A 307 -13.28 -5.19 8.77
N ALA A 308 -12.21 -5.33 7.98
CA ALA A 308 -11.30 -6.46 8.02
C ALA A 308 -9.86 -5.94 8.11
N SER A 309 -8.91 -6.74 8.58
CA SER A 309 -7.50 -6.32 8.54
C SER A 309 -6.57 -7.48 8.27
N PHE A 310 -5.45 -7.18 7.64
CA PHE A 310 -4.45 -8.16 7.23
C PHE A 310 -3.06 -7.54 7.20
N VAL A 311 -2.05 -8.39 7.06
CA VAL A 311 -0.70 -8.00 6.69
C VAL A 311 -0.35 -8.55 5.32
N ASP A 312 0.39 -7.76 4.54
CA ASP A 312 0.97 -8.20 3.27
C ASP A 312 2.15 -9.19 3.50
N PRO A 313 2.78 -9.73 2.44
CA PRO A 313 3.89 -10.67 2.56
C PRO A 313 5.11 -10.13 3.34
N ASP A 314 5.23 -8.80 3.46
CA ASP A 314 6.33 -8.11 4.13
C ASP A 314 5.93 -7.60 5.52
N GLY A 315 4.73 -7.94 6.00
CA GLY A 315 4.23 -7.60 7.32
C GLY A 315 3.59 -6.22 7.44
N TRP A 316 3.37 -5.50 6.34
CA TRP A 316 2.69 -4.20 6.36
C TRP A 316 1.21 -4.38 6.55
N LYS A 317 0.65 -3.73 7.57
CA LYS A 317 -0.75 -3.87 7.93
C LYS A 317 -1.64 -2.99 7.04
N VAL A 318 -2.76 -3.56 6.61
CA VAL A 318 -3.83 -2.89 5.88
C VAL A 318 -5.15 -3.13 6.60
N VAL A 319 -6.00 -2.11 6.65
CA VAL A 319 -7.37 -2.21 7.16
C VAL A 319 -8.34 -1.90 6.03
N LEU A 320 -9.24 -2.84 5.76
CA LEU A 320 -10.39 -2.66 4.90
C LEU A 320 -11.52 -2.06 5.74
N VAL A 321 -12.13 -0.99 5.25
CA VAL A 321 -13.25 -0.31 5.91
C VAL A 321 -14.41 -0.22 4.92
N ASP A 322 -15.62 -0.49 5.37
CA ASP A 322 -16.82 -0.30 4.57
C ASP A 322 -17.00 1.20 4.23
N ASN A 323 -17.16 1.51 2.94
CA ASN A 323 -17.26 2.89 2.44
C ASN A 323 -18.41 3.67 3.08
N THR A 324 -19.56 3.02 3.31
CA THR A 324 -20.73 3.68 3.89
C THR A 324 -20.55 3.89 5.38
N ASP A 325 -19.99 2.91 6.08
CA ASP A 325 -19.74 3.03 7.51
C ASP A 325 -18.65 4.05 7.81
N PHE A 326 -17.61 4.14 6.97
CA PHE A 326 -16.57 5.17 7.11
C PHE A 326 -17.17 6.58 7.11
N LEU A 327 -18.13 6.87 6.22
CA LEU A 327 -18.81 8.17 6.18
C LEU A 327 -19.59 8.47 7.47
N LYS A 328 -20.03 7.46 8.22
CA LYS A 328 -20.66 7.63 9.53
C LYS A 328 -19.66 8.03 10.61
N GLU A 329 -18.35 8.01 10.37
CA GLU A 329 -17.36 8.43 11.37
C GLU A 329 -16.82 9.85 11.15
N LEU A 330 -17.20 10.49 10.04
CA LEU A 330 -16.65 11.78 9.61
C LEU A 330 -17.33 13.02 10.21
N HIS A 331 -18.26 12.84 11.15
CA HIS A 331 -19.03 13.94 11.75
C HIS A 331 -18.51 14.38 13.13
#